data_AF-Q240K3-F1
#
_entry.id   AF-Q240K3-F1
#
_cell.length_a   1.000
_cell.length_b   1.000
_cell.length_c   1.000
_cell.angle_alpha   90.00
_cell.angle_beta   90.00
_cell.angle_gamma   90.00
#
_symmetry.space_group_name_H-M   'P 1'
#
loop_
_entity.id
_entity.type
_entity.pdbx_description
1 polymer ?
#
loop_
_entity_poly.entity_id
_entity_poly.type
_entity_poly.pdbx_seq_one_letter_code
_entity_poly.pdbx_strand_id
1 'polypeptide(L)'
;MKKIAINYIFNQTLGRQNHVRVIRLSAPKAIYNFSNKEDILNGLNEKDYQRYCSQFMNELGDVLEESPSQRISDVQISDGVIKVTTQGEKTFVINRQVPNRQIWYSSPVSGPQRFNWDLQEAKWKNQKNEELSKLLFKEIDQV
;
A
#
# COMPACT_ATOMS: atom_id res chain seq x y z
N MET A 1 21.51 7.66 -29.34
CA MET A 1 20.87 8.99 -29.29
C MET A 1 19.90 9.02 -28.10
N LYS A 2 19.85 10.15 -27.41
CA LYS A 2 19.27 10.47 -26.09
C LYS A 2 17.81 9.98 -25.93
N LYS A 3 17.44 9.25 -24.87
CA LYS A 3 17.04 9.69 -23.51
C LYS A 3 15.82 10.64 -23.48
N ILE A 4 14.78 10.18 -22.77
CA ILE A 4 13.78 10.93 -21.98
C ILE A 4 12.58 11.51 -22.74
N ALA A 5 11.40 10.90 -22.52
CA ALA A 5 10.10 11.54 -22.67
C ALA A 5 9.01 10.81 -21.84
N ILE A 6 9.12 10.80 -20.52
CA ILE A 6 7.97 10.58 -19.61
C ILE A 6 7.99 11.66 -18.51
N ASN A 7 8.13 12.90 -18.95
CA ASN A 7 7.87 14.09 -18.13
C ASN A 7 6.87 14.93 -18.90
N TYR A 8 5.58 14.82 -18.60
CA TYR A 8 4.67 15.97 -18.64
C TYR A 8 3.36 15.66 -17.91
N ILE A 9 2.86 16.68 -17.22
CA ILE A 9 1.63 16.75 -16.41
C ILE A 9 1.83 16.37 -14.92
N PHE A 10 2.64 17.16 -14.23
CA PHE A 10 2.28 17.56 -12.87
C PHE A 10 2.96 18.89 -12.51
N ASN A 11 2.27 20.01 -12.78
CA ASN A 11 2.54 21.28 -12.11
C ASN A 11 1.31 22.20 -12.20
N GLN A 12 1.21 23.07 -11.19
CA GLN A 12 0.20 24.09 -10.90
C GLN A 12 -0.93 23.65 -9.97
N THR A 13 -0.67 23.64 -8.65
CA THR A 13 -1.08 24.75 -7.75
C THR A 13 -0.70 24.49 -6.28
N LEU A 14 -0.16 25.55 -5.65
CA LEU A 14 -0.05 25.86 -4.21
C LEU A 14 1.13 25.27 -3.39
N GLY A 15 2.07 26.17 -3.07
CA GLY A 15 2.34 26.53 -1.67
C GLY A 15 3.28 25.64 -0.86
N ARG A 16 4.54 26.07 -0.79
CA ARG A 16 5.56 25.83 0.25
C ARG A 16 5.15 25.05 1.54
N GLN A 17 6.01 24.07 1.85
CA GLN A 17 6.37 23.44 3.15
C GLN A 17 5.88 22.00 3.39
N ASN A 18 6.87 21.17 3.75
CA ASN A 18 6.84 19.80 4.28
C ASN A 18 6.73 18.64 3.27
N HIS A 19 7.88 18.00 3.06
CA HIS A 19 8.08 16.81 2.23
C HIS A 19 7.36 15.58 2.83
N VAL A 20 6.09 15.41 2.48
CA VAL A 20 5.45 14.09 2.44
C VAL A 20 5.21 13.79 0.98
N ARG A 21 6.06 12.94 0.37
CA ARG A 21 5.76 12.39 -0.96
C ARG A 21 4.59 11.42 -0.79
N VAL A 22 3.38 11.92 -1.00
CA VAL A 22 2.20 11.07 -1.16
C VAL A 22 2.46 10.20 -2.38
N ILE A 23 2.77 8.92 -2.17
CA ILE A 23 2.85 7.93 -3.24
C ILE A 23 1.43 7.83 -3.82
N ARG A 24 1.18 8.51 -4.94
CA ARG A 24 0.04 8.16 -5.79
C ARG A 24 0.45 6.91 -6.55
N LEU A 25 0.09 5.74 -6.01
CA LEU A 25 -0.07 4.55 -6.84
C LEU A 25 -1.17 4.92 -7.84
N SER A 26 -0.78 5.37 -9.02
CA SER A 26 -1.70 5.75 -10.07
C SER A 26 -2.36 4.48 -10.58
N ALA A 27 -3.53 4.17 -10.02
CA ALA A 27 -4.45 3.22 -10.63
C ALA A 27 -4.63 3.63 -12.11
N PRO A 28 -4.47 2.70 -13.07
CA PRO A 28 -4.88 2.96 -14.44
C PRO A 28 -6.34 3.44 -14.43
N LYS A 29 -6.64 4.53 -15.14
CA LYS A 29 -8.01 4.96 -15.48
C LYS A 29 -8.66 3.95 -16.43
N ALA A 30 -8.78 2.70 -16.01
CA ALA A 30 -9.46 1.63 -16.72
C ALA A 30 -10.69 1.24 -15.90
N ILE A 31 -11.78 1.99 -16.15
CA ILE A 31 -13.17 1.51 -16.20
C ILE A 31 -13.43 0.29 -15.30
N TYR A 32 -13.81 0.55 -14.05
CA TYR A 32 -14.44 -0.45 -13.21
C TYR A 32 -15.91 -0.57 -13.64
N ASN A 33 -16.19 -1.48 -14.58
CA ASN A 33 -17.57 -1.89 -14.90
C ASN A 33 -18.09 -2.78 -13.77
N PHE A 34 -18.44 -2.19 -12.63
CA PHE A 34 -19.32 -2.84 -11.66
C PHE A 34 -20.74 -2.37 -11.92
N SER A 35 -21.49 -3.21 -12.63
CA SER A 35 -22.87 -2.93 -13.03
C SER A 35 -23.85 -3.02 -11.85
N ASN A 36 -23.48 -3.65 -10.72
CA ASN A 36 -24.44 -3.99 -9.66
C ASN A 36 -23.96 -3.65 -8.25
N LYS A 37 -24.88 -3.09 -7.46
CA LYS A 37 -24.75 -2.71 -6.04
C LYS A 37 -24.40 -3.90 -5.12
N GLU A 38 -24.61 -5.14 -5.57
CA GLU A 38 -24.29 -6.37 -4.84
C GLU A 38 -22.78 -6.65 -4.78
N ASP A 39 -21.99 -6.25 -5.79
CA ASP A 39 -20.52 -6.41 -5.76
C ASP A 39 -19.87 -5.51 -4.70
N ILE A 40 -20.50 -4.38 -4.39
CA ILE A 40 -20.08 -3.48 -3.30
C ILE A 40 -20.39 -4.11 -1.93
N LEU A 41 -21.45 -4.92 -1.83
CA LEU A 41 -21.88 -5.57 -0.58
C LEU A 41 -21.16 -6.89 -0.30
N ASN A 42 -20.73 -7.61 -1.34
CA ASN A 42 -20.10 -8.93 -1.23
C ASN A 42 -18.56 -8.90 -1.14
N GLY A 43 -17.97 -7.71 -1.19
CA GLY A 43 -16.51 -7.53 -1.25
C GLY A 43 -15.92 -8.00 -2.58
N LEU A 44 -14.60 -7.85 -2.73
CA LEU A 44 -13.90 -8.32 -3.92
C LEU A 44 -14.16 -9.80 -4.18
N ASN A 45 -14.38 -10.17 -5.45
CA ASN A 45 -14.30 -11.58 -5.83
C ASN A 45 -12.85 -12.08 -5.68
N GLU A 46 -12.65 -13.39 -5.68
CA GLU A 46 -11.34 -13.99 -5.45
C GLU A 46 -10.29 -13.56 -6.48
N LYS A 47 -10.67 -13.52 -7.77
CA LYS A 47 -9.75 -13.17 -8.86
C LYS A 47 -9.27 -11.73 -8.76
N ASP A 48 -10.17 -10.81 -8.48
CA ASP A 48 -9.86 -9.39 -8.32
C ASP A 48 -9.06 -9.15 -7.05
N TYR A 49 -9.41 -9.83 -5.94
CA TYR A 49 -8.59 -9.82 -4.74
C TYR A 49 -7.16 -10.27 -5.02
N GLN A 50 -6.98 -11.45 -5.64
CA GLN A 50 -5.64 -11.96 -5.93
C GLN A 50 -4.85 -10.99 -6.81
N ARG A 51 -5.49 -10.39 -7.81
CA ARG A 51 -4.87 -9.40 -8.69
C ARG A 51 -4.44 -8.14 -7.94
N TYR A 52 -5.36 -7.46 -7.27
CA TYR A 52 -5.06 -6.19 -6.59
C TYR A 52 -4.14 -6.37 -5.39
N CYS A 53 -4.30 -7.47 -4.65
CA CYS A 53 -3.45 -7.77 -3.52
C CYS A 53 -2.03 -8.10 -3.97
N SER A 54 -1.84 -8.92 -5.00
CA SER A 54 -0.50 -9.24 -5.50
C SER A 54 0.19 -8.03 -6.10
N GLN A 55 -0.53 -7.22 -6.89
CA GLN A 55 0.01 -5.97 -7.42
C GLN A 55 0.47 -5.04 -6.28
N PHE A 56 -0.39 -4.80 -5.29
CA PHE A 56 -0.06 -3.95 -4.15
C PHE A 56 1.13 -4.48 -3.34
N MET A 57 1.19 -5.78 -3.07
CA MET A 57 2.29 -6.37 -2.29
C MET A 57 3.63 -6.26 -3.02
N ASN A 58 3.66 -6.46 -4.34
CA ASN A 58 4.88 -6.29 -5.13
C ASN A 58 5.32 -4.83 -5.11
N GLU A 59 4.43 -3.89 -5.43
CA GLU A 59 4.74 -2.46 -5.43
C GLU A 59 5.18 -1.96 -4.04
N LEU A 60 4.55 -2.44 -2.97
CA LEU A 60 4.94 -2.11 -1.61
C LEU A 60 6.32 -2.66 -1.25
N GLY A 61 6.62 -3.90 -1.68
CA GLY A 61 7.92 -4.53 -1.53
C GLY A 61 9.02 -3.72 -2.18
N ASP A 62 8.87 -3.40 -3.45
CA ASP A 62 9.82 -2.61 -4.22
C ASP A 62 10.10 -1.25 -3.55
N VAL A 63 9.05 -0.55 -3.10
CA VAL A 63 9.19 0.75 -2.41
C VAL A 63 9.92 0.61 -1.07
N LEU A 64 9.71 -0.48 -0.34
CA LEU A 64 10.38 -0.72 0.94
C LEU A 64 11.86 -1.05 0.76
N GLU A 65 12.20 -1.87 -0.22
CA GLU A 65 13.59 -2.22 -0.55
C GLU A 65 14.37 -1.01 -1.08
N GLU A 66 13.74 -0.14 -1.87
CA GLU A 66 14.34 1.09 -2.39
C GLU A 66 14.24 2.28 -1.42
N SER A 67 13.65 2.09 -0.24
CA SER A 67 13.42 3.17 0.70
C SER A 67 14.74 3.77 1.20
N PRO A 68 14.96 5.09 1.11
CA PRO A 68 16.13 5.74 1.68
C PRO A 68 16.05 5.89 3.21
N SER A 69 14.99 5.38 3.85
CA SER A 69 14.80 5.50 5.29
C SER A 69 15.88 4.73 6.03
N GLN A 70 16.70 5.48 6.79
CA GLN A 70 17.72 4.87 7.65
C GLN A 70 17.12 4.04 8.79
N ARG A 71 15.83 4.13 9.06
CA ARG A 71 15.18 3.35 10.12
C ARG A 71 14.94 1.90 9.74
N ILE A 72 14.87 1.58 8.45
CA ILE A 72 14.68 0.21 7.96
C ILE A 72 16.05 -0.47 7.94
N SER A 73 16.17 -1.61 8.62
CA SER A 73 17.39 -2.42 8.65
C SER A 73 17.33 -3.59 7.68
N ASP A 74 16.15 -4.21 7.53
CA ASP A 74 15.95 -5.36 6.66
C ASP A 74 14.50 -5.42 6.15
N VAL A 75 14.33 -5.92 4.92
CA VAL A 75 13.03 -6.17 4.29
C VAL A 75 13.06 -7.59 3.73
N GLN A 76 12.13 -8.43 4.18
CA GLN A 76 12.00 -9.80 3.71
C GLN A 76 10.66 -10.02 3.06
N ILE A 77 10.67 -10.51 1.83
CA ILE A 77 9.47 -10.79 1.04
C ILE A 77 9.42 -12.29 0.76
N SER A 78 8.37 -12.96 1.21
CA SER A 78 8.20 -14.40 1.02
C SER A 78 6.73 -14.80 1.06
N ASP A 79 6.26 -15.50 0.02
CA ASP A 79 4.93 -16.13 -0.07
C ASP A 79 3.73 -15.24 0.30
N GLY A 80 3.80 -13.95 -0.04
CA GLY A 80 2.74 -13.00 0.30
C GLY A 80 2.82 -12.43 1.71
N VAL A 81 3.97 -12.56 2.35
CA VAL A 81 4.34 -11.89 3.58
C VAL A 81 5.49 -10.93 3.29
N ILE A 82 5.36 -9.69 3.74
CA ILE A 82 6.44 -8.72 3.83
C ILE A 82 6.73 -8.51 5.31
N LYS A 83 7.97 -8.73 5.70
CA LYS A 83 8.48 -8.37 7.03
C LYS A 83 9.41 -7.19 6.88
N VAL A 84 9.20 -6.14 7.68
CA VAL A 84 10.08 -4.98 7.74
C VAL A 84 10.65 -4.91 9.14
N THR A 85 11.97 -5.07 9.26
CA THR A 85 12.68 -4.91 10.53
C THR A 85 13.31 -3.53 10.57
N THR A 86 13.21 -2.86 11.72
CA THR A 86 13.83 -1.56 11.93
C THR A 86 15.15 -1.67 12.68
N GLN A 87 15.93 -0.60 12.68
CA GLN A 87 17.19 -0.52 13.44
C GLN A 87 16.99 -0.71 14.96
N GLY A 88 15.80 -0.40 15.48
CA GLY A 88 15.42 -0.66 16.87
C GLY A 88 14.89 -2.07 17.13
N GLU A 89 15.16 -3.03 16.23
CA GLU A 89 14.73 -4.44 16.30
C GLU A 89 13.21 -4.64 16.40
N LYS A 90 12.43 -3.66 15.96
CA LYS A 90 10.97 -3.80 15.85
C LYS A 90 10.61 -4.34 14.48
N THR A 91 9.65 -5.26 14.43
CA THR A 91 9.24 -5.92 13.18
C THR A 91 7.78 -5.61 12.86
N PHE A 92 7.55 -5.09 11.65
CA PHE A 92 6.24 -4.97 11.03
C PHE A 92 6.01 -6.18 10.12
N VAL A 93 4.77 -6.68 10.09
CA VAL A 93 4.40 -7.80 9.21
C VAL A 93 3.17 -7.44 8.41
N ILE A 94 3.28 -7.49 7.08
CA ILE A 94 2.18 -7.33 6.13
C ILE A 94 1.94 -8.69 5.48
N ASN A 95 0.74 -9.24 5.59
CA ASN A 95 0.43 -10.58 5.09
C ASN A 95 -0.87 -10.60 4.28
N ARG A 96 -0.85 -11.27 3.11
CA ARG A 96 -2.04 -11.58 2.33
C ARG A 96 -2.90 -12.60 3.08
N GLN A 97 -4.14 -12.24 3.42
CA GLN A 97 -5.11 -13.14 4.03
C GLN A 97 -6.16 -13.58 3.01
N VAL A 98 -5.82 -14.62 2.24
CA VAL A 98 -6.63 -15.12 1.10
C VAL A 98 -8.05 -15.53 1.52
N PRO A 99 -8.28 -16.33 2.59
CA PRO A 99 -9.62 -16.74 2.99
C PRO A 99 -10.57 -15.56 3.24
N ASN A 100 -10.05 -14.49 3.83
CA ASN A 100 -10.84 -13.30 4.19
C ASN A 100 -10.79 -12.20 3.11
N ARG A 101 -10.02 -12.40 2.04
CA ARG A 101 -9.76 -11.40 0.99
C ARG A 101 -9.32 -10.04 1.57
N GLN A 102 -8.42 -10.10 2.54
CA GLN A 102 -7.90 -8.96 3.29
C GLN A 102 -6.36 -8.93 3.26
N ILE A 103 -5.80 -7.83 3.72
CA ILE A 103 -4.41 -7.76 4.16
C ILE A 103 -4.40 -7.63 5.68
N TRP A 104 -3.60 -8.49 6.33
CA TRP A 104 -3.28 -8.38 7.73
C TRP A 104 -2.03 -7.53 7.90
N TYR A 105 -2.07 -6.59 8.83
CA TYR A 105 -0.94 -5.77 9.22
C TYR A 105 -0.69 -5.93 10.72
N SER A 106 0.51 -6.36 11.11
CA SER A 106 0.96 -6.40 12.49
C SER A 106 1.95 -5.28 12.73
N SER A 107 1.59 -4.33 13.59
CA SER A 107 2.42 -3.20 13.98
C SER A 107 2.89 -3.31 15.43
N PRO A 108 4.17 -3.02 15.73
CA PRO A 108 4.66 -2.82 17.09
C PRO A 108 4.17 -1.49 17.71
N VAL A 109 3.56 -0.60 16.92
CA VAL A 109 3.04 0.71 17.37
C VAL A 109 1.54 0.64 17.62
N SER A 110 0.77 0.18 16.64
CA SER A 110 -0.71 0.21 16.68
C SER A 110 -1.36 -1.17 16.83
N GLY A 111 -0.57 -2.23 16.97
CA GLY A 111 -1.07 -3.61 17.06
C GLY A 111 -1.58 -4.16 15.72
N PRO A 112 -2.34 -5.27 15.75
CA PRO A 112 -2.86 -5.89 14.54
C PRO A 112 -4.04 -5.11 13.93
N GLN A 113 -4.04 -4.98 12.61
CA GLN A 113 -5.09 -4.34 11.84
C GLN A 113 -5.42 -5.14 10.57
N ARG A 114 -6.64 -4.96 10.07
CA ARG A 114 -7.13 -5.58 8.83
C ARG A 114 -7.49 -4.51 7.82
N PHE A 115 -7.11 -4.76 6.57
CA PHE A 115 -7.35 -3.84 5.47
C PHE A 115 -8.19 -4.52 4.39
N ASN A 116 -9.21 -3.80 3.94
CA ASN A 116 -10.07 -4.15 2.83
C ASN A 116 -9.75 -3.23 1.64
N TRP A 117 -10.01 -3.70 0.43
CA TRP A 117 -9.87 -2.88 -0.76
C TRP A 117 -11.04 -1.90 -0.85
N ASP A 118 -10.71 -0.62 -0.96
CA ASP A 118 -11.62 0.46 -1.28
C ASP A 118 -11.68 0.60 -2.81
N LEU A 119 -12.83 0.26 -3.40
CA LEU A 119 -13.06 0.32 -4.85
C LEU A 119 -13.07 1.76 -5.39
N GLN A 120 -13.45 2.75 -4.57
CA GLN A 120 -13.57 4.14 -5.00
C GLN A 120 -12.19 4.80 -5.11
N GLU A 121 -11.32 4.53 -4.15
CA GLU A 121 -9.97 5.10 -4.10
C GLU A 121 -8.89 4.16 -4.63
N ALA A 122 -9.21 2.91 -4.93
CA ALA A 122 -8.28 1.85 -5.32
C ALA A 122 -7.13 1.69 -4.31
N LYS A 123 -7.50 1.53 -3.03
CA LYS A 123 -6.55 1.48 -1.91
C LYS A 123 -6.93 0.45 -0.86
N TRP A 124 -5.93 -0.08 -0.17
CA TRP A 124 -6.14 -0.89 1.03
C TRP A 124 -6.37 -0.01 2.24
N LYS A 125 -7.58 -0.07 2.81
CA LYS A 125 -7.99 0.75 3.96
C LYS A 125 -8.52 -0.07 5.13
N ASN A 126 -8.26 0.40 6.35
CA ASN A 126 -8.82 -0.17 7.56
C ASN A 126 -10.22 0.41 7.87
N GLN A 127 -10.84 -0.05 8.96
CA GLN A 127 -12.16 0.43 9.41
C GLN A 127 -12.19 1.91 9.81
N LYS A 128 -11.03 2.51 10.06
CA LYS A 128 -10.87 3.94 10.36
C LYS A 128 -10.61 4.78 9.10
N ASN A 129 -10.74 4.17 7.92
CA ASN A 129 -10.48 4.79 6.61
C ASN A 129 -9.00 5.22 6.42
N GLU A 130 -8.07 4.60 7.16
CA GLU A 130 -6.63 4.84 7.01
C GLU A 130 -6.06 3.90 5.95
N GLU A 131 -5.18 4.44 5.10
CA GLU A 131 -4.50 3.70 4.03
C GLU A 131 -3.27 2.95 4.56
N LEU A 132 -3.12 1.67 4.20
CA LEU A 132 -2.06 0.79 4.71
C LEU A 132 -0.66 1.35 4.48
N SER A 133 -0.33 1.75 3.25
CA SER A 133 1.00 2.27 2.90
C SER A 133 1.36 3.50 3.73
N LYS A 134 0.45 4.46 3.84
CA LYS A 134 0.65 5.68 4.63
C LYS A 134 0.83 5.39 6.10
N LEU A 135 0.02 4.49 6.66
CA LEU A 135 0.13 4.11 8.06
C LEU A 135 1.47 3.43 8.34
N LEU A 136 1.88 2.48 7.49
CA LEU A 136 3.15 1.78 7.61
C LEU A 136 4.33 2.75 7.64
N PHE A 137 4.47 3.62 6.65
CA PHE A 137 5.60 4.57 6.62
C PHE A 137 5.57 5.55 7.80
N LYS A 138 4.37 6.04 8.16
CA LYS A 138 4.21 6.90 9.35
C LYS A 138 4.67 6.20 10.63
N GLU A 139 4.42 4.89 10.78
CA GLU A 139 4.81 4.14 11.97
C GLU A 139 6.28 3.71 11.96
N ILE A 140 6.85 3.41 10.79
CA ILE A 140 8.30 3.23 10.62
C ILE A 140 9.03 4.50 11.08
N ASP A 141 8.52 5.68 10.75
CA ASP A 141 9.15 6.95 11.17
C ASP A 141 9.05 7.25 12.68
N GLN A 142 8.13 6.59 13.39
CA GLN A 142 7.94 6.75 14.83
C GLN A 142 8.84 5.86 15.69
N VAL A 143 9.41 4.81 15.10
CA VAL A 143 10.24 3.82 15.81
C VAL A 143 11.71 4.05 15.59
#